data_AF-A0A524NBY7-F1
#
_entry.id   AF-A0A524NBY7-F1
#
_cell.length_a   1.000
_cell.length_b   1.000
_cell.length_c   1.000
_cell.angle_alpha   90.00
_cell.angle_beta   90.00
_cell.angle_gamma   90.00
#
_symmetry.space_group_name_H-M   'P 1'
#
loop_
_entity.id
_entity.type
_entity.pdbx_description
1 polymer ?
#
loop_
_entity_poly.entity_id
_entity_poly.type
_entity_poly.pdbx_seq_one_letter_code
_entity_poly.pdbx_strand_id
1 'polypeptide(L)'
;MNIRTRLSFLFILFLLYGCADKKGAAYVEGLLYLDGKPVSIEMMDGIITRVKPLSSKTDLPQAYLAPGLIDIQINGYMGVDFSDQDLNPDKMQEATFALWKEGVTSYLPTVITRDHERLARSFSLLAEAMDDEIISLSIPGFHLEGPYISPIKGYRGAHPEQHIRLPDWEEFSELQEKAHQGIKLITVAPEIEGAIPFIKKCDDSGVVVSLAHHNGSPENIDQAVAAGASFSTHLGNGCANEINRHHNPLWPQLAHDGLSISIIADGSHLTKEEVRT
;
A
#
# COMPACT_ATOMS: atom_id res chain seq x y z
N MET A 1 14.55 -19.65 22.27
CA MET A 1 14.82 -20.44 21.05
C MET A 1 15.89 -19.69 20.26
N ASN A 2 17.02 -20.33 19.93
CA ASN A 2 18.28 -19.67 19.54
C ASN A 2 18.20 -18.88 18.22
N ILE A 3 18.86 -17.72 18.16
CA ILE A 3 19.00 -16.80 17.01
C ILE A 3 19.47 -17.50 15.71
N ARG A 4 20.24 -18.59 15.83
CA ARG A 4 20.70 -19.40 14.68
C ARG A 4 19.59 -20.15 13.94
N THR A 5 18.43 -20.36 14.54
CA THR A 5 17.33 -21.08 13.89
C THR A 5 16.36 -20.14 13.17
N ARG A 6 16.44 -18.82 13.43
CA ARG A 6 15.55 -17.80 12.83
C ARG A 6 16.03 -17.32 11.45
N LEU A 7 17.34 -17.27 11.20
CA LEU A 7 17.89 -16.95 9.87
C LEU A 7 17.62 -18.01 8.79
N SER A 8 17.17 -19.22 9.16
CA SER A 8 16.95 -20.31 8.22
C SER A 8 15.65 -20.16 7.40
N PHE A 9 14.72 -19.29 7.78
CA PHE A 9 13.43 -19.14 7.08
C PHE A 9 13.48 -18.11 5.94
N LEU A 10 14.32 -17.07 6.03
CA LEU A 10 14.64 -16.20 4.89
C LEU A 10 15.30 -16.99 3.74
N PHE A 11 15.88 -18.16 4.07
CA PHE A 11 16.51 -19.09 3.14
C PHE A 11 15.52 -19.92 2.31
N ILE A 12 14.24 -19.98 2.69
CA ILE A 12 13.27 -20.93 2.09
C ILE A 12 12.68 -20.40 0.77
N LEU A 13 12.68 -19.09 0.51
CA LEU A 13 12.44 -18.57 -0.85
C LEU A 13 13.71 -18.62 -1.73
N PHE A 14 14.90 -18.73 -1.12
CA PHE A 14 16.20 -18.69 -1.78
C PHE A 14 16.65 -20.04 -2.39
N LEU A 15 16.02 -21.14 -1.99
CA LEU A 15 16.49 -22.50 -2.28
C LEU A 15 16.26 -22.99 -3.71
N LEU A 16 15.67 -22.19 -4.60
CA LEU A 16 15.57 -22.55 -6.01
C LEU A 16 16.73 -22.00 -6.87
N TYR A 17 17.45 -20.95 -6.45
CA TYR A 17 18.47 -20.32 -7.31
C TYR A 17 19.70 -19.69 -6.62
N GLY A 18 19.79 -19.62 -5.29
CA GLY A 18 20.90 -18.94 -4.61
C GLY A 18 22.06 -19.87 -4.21
N CYS A 19 23.30 -19.50 -4.59
CA CYS A 19 24.51 -20.09 -4.01
C CYS A 19 25.13 -19.09 -3.02
N ALA A 20 25.23 -19.48 -1.74
CA ALA A 20 25.90 -18.67 -0.73
C ALA A 20 27.40 -19.02 -0.69
N ASP A 21 28.27 -18.01 -0.82
CA ASP A 21 29.72 -18.23 -0.79
C ASP A 21 30.27 -18.09 0.65
N LYS A 22 31.48 -18.62 0.92
CA LYS A 22 32.09 -18.74 2.27
C LYS A 22 32.32 -17.42 3.04
N LYS A 23 31.91 -16.28 2.50
CA LYS A 23 32.02 -14.93 3.09
C LYS A 23 30.68 -14.29 3.49
N GLY A 24 29.54 -14.99 3.38
CA GLY A 24 28.23 -14.44 3.76
C GLY A 24 27.56 -13.58 2.69
N ALA A 25 28.16 -13.46 1.50
CA ALA A 25 27.52 -12.85 0.34
C ALA A 25 26.57 -13.85 -0.33
N ALA A 26 25.36 -13.39 -0.64
CA ALA A 26 24.38 -14.11 -1.43
C ALA A 26 24.39 -13.57 -2.86
N TYR A 27 24.19 -14.47 -3.84
CA TYR A 27 24.11 -14.12 -5.24
C TYR A 27 22.80 -14.65 -5.84
N VAL A 28 22.22 -13.86 -6.73
CA VAL A 28 21.12 -14.29 -7.60
C VAL A 28 21.44 -13.88 -9.03
N GLU A 29 21.23 -14.79 -9.97
CA GLU A 29 21.47 -14.58 -11.38
C GLU A 29 20.17 -14.75 -12.17
N GLY A 30 19.99 -13.96 -13.22
CA GLY A 30 18.77 -13.96 -14.01
C GLY A 30 18.76 -12.84 -15.04
N LEU A 31 17.58 -12.56 -15.60
CA LEU A 31 17.39 -11.54 -16.62
C LEU A 31 16.89 -10.25 -15.97
N LEU A 32 17.56 -9.12 -16.18
CA LEU A 32 17.09 -7.84 -15.66
C LEU A 32 15.74 -7.46 -16.31
N TYR A 33 14.73 -7.11 -15.50
CA TYR A 33 13.37 -6.83 -16.01
C TYR A 33 13.29 -5.67 -17.02
N LEU A 34 14.24 -4.72 -16.96
CA LEU A 34 14.25 -3.53 -17.82
C LEU A 34 14.60 -3.84 -19.28
N ASP A 35 15.55 -4.75 -19.52
CA ASP A 35 16.10 -4.96 -20.86
C ASP A 35 16.37 -6.44 -21.22
N GLY A 36 16.04 -7.37 -20.31
CA GLY A 36 16.21 -8.81 -20.49
C GLY A 36 17.68 -9.25 -20.62
N LYS A 37 18.63 -8.40 -20.22
CA LYS A 37 20.05 -8.77 -20.21
C LYS A 37 20.41 -9.59 -18.98
N PRO A 38 21.32 -10.56 -19.11
CA PRO A 38 21.72 -11.41 -18.00
C PRO A 38 22.57 -10.61 -16.99
N VAL A 39 22.23 -10.73 -15.71
CA VAL A 39 22.92 -10.06 -14.61
C VAL A 39 23.12 -11.01 -13.42
N SER A 40 24.13 -10.71 -12.60
CA SER A 40 24.36 -11.29 -11.28
C SER A 40 24.24 -10.17 -10.25
N ILE A 41 23.36 -10.34 -9.26
CA ILE A 41 23.13 -9.42 -8.15
C ILE A 41 23.81 -9.99 -6.91
N GLU A 42 24.73 -9.23 -6.34
CA GLU A 42 25.41 -9.53 -5.09
C GLU A 42 24.71 -8.81 -3.94
N MET A 43 24.44 -9.54 -2.87
CA MET A 43 23.81 -9.04 -1.66
C MET A 43 24.64 -9.42 -0.43
N MET A 44 24.75 -8.49 0.51
CA MET A 44 25.38 -8.69 1.81
C MET A 44 24.48 -8.09 2.89
N ASP A 45 24.14 -8.88 3.91
CA ASP A 45 23.29 -8.46 5.03
C ASP A 45 21.97 -7.80 4.58
N GLY A 46 21.33 -8.36 3.54
CA GLY A 46 20.06 -7.87 2.99
C GLY A 46 20.17 -6.66 2.06
N ILE A 47 21.38 -6.14 1.82
CA ILE A 47 21.62 -4.98 0.97
C ILE A 47 22.22 -5.43 -0.36
N ILE A 48 21.68 -4.92 -1.48
CA ILE A 48 22.30 -5.08 -2.80
C ILE A 48 23.59 -4.25 -2.82
N THR A 49 24.73 -4.93 -2.91
CA THR A 49 26.04 -4.28 -2.96
C THR A 49 26.55 -4.09 -4.38
N ARG A 50 26.08 -4.93 -5.32
CA ARG A 50 26.51 -4.85 -6.72
C ARG A 50 25.53 -5.52 -7.68
N VAL A 51 25.37 -4.93 -8.85
CA VAL A 51 24.71 -5.55 -10.02
C VAL A 51 25.72 -5.63 -11.16
N LYS A 52 26.01 -6.84 -11.64
CA LYS A 52 27.01 -7.09 -12.69
C LYS A 52 26.37 -7.69 -13.94
N PRO A 53 26.61 -7.13 -15.14
CA PRO A 53 26.29 -7.81 -16.39
C PRO A 53 27.05 -9.12 -16.54
N LEU A 54 26.40 -10.13 -17.09
CA LEU A 54 27.02 -11.41 -17.47
C LEU A 54 27.21 -11.50 -18.98
N SER A 55 28.27 -12.17 -19.42
CA SER A 55 28.64 -12.26 -20.84
C SER A 55 27.90 -13.33 -21.64
N SER A 56 27.21 -14.28 -20.98
CA SER A 56 26.51 -15.38 -21.64
C SER A 56 25.21 -15.73 -20.92
N LYS A 57 24.19 -16.15 -21.68
CA LYS A 57 22.92 -16.67 -21.15
C LYS A 57 22.96 -18.16 -20.81
N THR A 58 24.06 -18.85 -21.12
CA THR A 58 24.18 -20.30 -20.97
C THR A 58 24.07 -20.65 -19.48
N ASP A 59 23.15 -21.55 -19.15
CA ASP A 59 22.81 -22.03 -17.80
C ASP A 59 22.10 -21.03 -16.85
N LEU A 60 21.59 -19.89 -17.35
CA LEU A 60 20.79 -19.00 -16.52
C LEU A 60 19.32 -19.44 -16.39
N PRO A 61 18.69 -19.21 -15.24
CA PRO A 61 17.25 -19.34 -15.09
C PRO A 61 16.52 -18.44 -16.09
N GLN A 62 15.40 -18.89 -16.66
CA GLN A 62 14.49 -18.00 -17.42
C GLN A 62 13.62 -17.16 -16.48
N ALA A 63 14.19 -16.64 -15.39
CA ALA A 63 13.52 -15.79 -14.43
C ALA A 63 13.95 -14.32 -14.62
N TYR A 64 12.98 -13.41 -14.51
CA TYR A 64 13.27 -11.98 -14.47
C TYR A 64 13.58 -11.55 -13.04
N LEU A 65 14.60 -10.71 -12.90
CA LEU A 65 14.98 -10.03 -11.66
C LEU A 65 14.45 -8.59 -11.73
N ALA A 66 13.58 -8.25 -10.78
CA ALA A 66 12.98 -6.95 -10.61
C ALA A 66 13.03 -6.54 -9.13
N PRO A 67 12.88 -5.24 -8.81
CA PRO A 67 12.55 -4.82 -7.45
C PRO A 67 11.29 -5.55 -6.96
N GLY A 68 11.25 -5.86 -5.67
CA GLY A 68 10.03 -6.40 -5.07
C GLY A 68 8.88 -5.41 -5.19
N LEU A 69 7.66 -5.93 -5.38
CA LEU A 69 6.48 -5.10 -5.55
C LEU A 69 6.11 -4.45 -4.21
N ILE A 70 5.56 -3.24 -4.30
CA ILE A 70 5.04 -2.49 -3.16
C ILE A 70 3.53 -2.35 -3.35
N ASP A 71 2.75 -2.95 -2.46
CA ASP A 71 1.29 -2.82 -2.45
C ASP A 71 0.84 -1.79 -1.41
N ILE A 72 0.51 -0.59 -1.88
CA ILE A 72 0.15 0.52 -0.99
C ILE A 72 -1.30 0.48 -0.51
N GLN A 73 -2.11 -0.47 -0.99
CA GLN A 73 -3.52 -0.57 -0.58
C GLN A 73 -4.00 -2.02 -0.62
N ILE A 74 -3.96 -2.67 0.54
CA ILE A 74 -4.44 -4.04 0.69
C ILE A 74 -5.18 -4.21 2.00
N ASN A 75 -6.45 -4.60 1.95
CA ASN A 75 -7.28 -4.78 3.15
C ASN A 75 -7.01 -6.13 3.85
N GLY A 76 -6.47 -7.10 3.12
CA GLY A 76 -6.25 -8.45 3.58
C GLY A 76 -5.80 -9.38 2.46
N TYR A 77 -5.26 -10.54 2.81
CA TYR A 77 -4.81 -11.53 1.84
C TYR A 77 -4.91 -12.96 2.39
N MET A 78 -5.26 -13.92 1.53
CA MET A 78 -5.35 -15.36 1.86
C MET A 78 -6.17 -15.69 3.12
N GLY A 79 -7.29 -14.99 3.32
CA GLY A 79 -8.21 -15.23 4.45
C GLY A 79 -7.89 -14.45 5.73
N VAL A 80 -6.84 -13.62 5.70
CA VAL A 80 -6.52 -12.67 6.77
C VAL A 80 -7.05 -11.29 6.38
N ASP A 81 -7.86 -10.68 7.24
CA ASP A 81 -8.35 -9.29 7.12
C ASP A 81 -7.61 -8.42 8.14
N PHE A 82 -6.96 -7.36 7.69
CA PHE A 82 -6.18 -6.45 8.56
C PHE A 82 -7.07 -5.55 9.43
N SER A 83 -8.37 -5.50 9.17
CA SER A 83 -9.37 -4.85 10.02
C SER A 83 -10.02 -5.81 11.03
N ASP A 84 -9.67 -7.10 11.01
CA ASP A 84 -10.20 -8.10 11.96
C ASP A 84 -9.84 -7.71 13.40
N GLN A 85 -10.84 -7.77 14.29
CA GLN A 85 -10.67 -7.43 15.70
C GLN A 85 -9.92 -8.53 16.48
N ASP A 86 -9.78 -9.71 15.87
CA ASP A 86 -8.99 -10.84 16.37
C ASP A 86 -7.73 -11.07 15.51
N LEU A 87 -7.25 -10.03 14.82
CA LEU A 87 -5.95 -10.03 14.16
C LEU A 87 -4.84 -10.23 15.20
N ASN A 88 -3.83 -11.02 14.85
CA ASN A 88 -2.68 -11.30 15.71
C ASN A 88 -1.41 -11.49 14.85
N PRO A 89 -0.22 -11.48 15.46
CA PRO A 89 1.04 -11.59 14.72
C PRO A 89 1.15 -12.85 13.85
N ASP A 90 0.64 -14.00 14.29
CA ASP A 90 0.71 -15.25 13.50
C ASP A 90 -0.08 -15.12 12.19
N LYS A 91 -1.32 -14.60 12.24
CA LYS A 91 -2.12 -14.30 11.04
C LYS A 91 -1.41 -13.29 10.12
N MET A 92 -0.81 -12.25 10.70
CA MET A 92 -0.06 -11.25 9.93
C MET A 92 1.15 -11.85 9.23
N GLN A 93 1.87 -12.78 9.87
CA GLN A 93 2.95 -13.53 9.23
C GLN A 93 2.44 -14.41 8.09
N GLU A 94 1.31 -15.11 8.28
CA GLU A 94 0.69 -15.91 7.22
C GLU A 94 0.38 -15.05 5.97
N ALA A 95 -0.22 -13.87 6.18
CA ALA A 95 -0.47 -12.92 5.10
C ALA A 95 0.82 -12.42 4.44
N THR A 96 1.84 -12.06 5.25
CA THR A 96 3.15 -11.61 4.76
C THR A 96 3.81 -12.66 3.86
N PHE A 97 3.88 -13.92 4.32
CA PHE A 97 4.47 -15.00 3.55
C PHE A 97 3.68 -15.33 2.28
N ALA A 98 2.36 -15.16 2.32
CA ALA A 98 1.52 -15.32 1.14
C ALA A 98 1.79 -14.21 0.11
N LEU A 99 1.91 -12.95 0.55
CA LEU A 99 2.25 -11.82 -0.32
C LEU A 99 3.64 -11.95 -0.96
N TRP A 100 4.63 -12.45 -0.21
CA TRP A 100 5.96 -12.72 -0.74
C TRP A 100 5.95 -13.73 -1.90
N LYS A 101 5.01 -14.70 -1.90
CA LYS A 101 4.87 -15.67 -3.00
C LYS A 101 4.35 -15.01 -4.29
N GLU A 102 3.64 -13.90 -4.18
CA GLU A 102 3.17 -13.09 -5.31
C GLU A 102 4.19 -12.01 -5.72
N GLY A 103 5.36 -11.96 -5.07
CA GLY A 103 6.41 -10.98 -5.34
C GLY A 103 6.21 -9.62 -4.67
N VAL A 104 5.19 -9.47 -3.82
CA VAL A 104 4.97 -8.28 -2.98
C VAL A 104 5.87 -8.36 -1.76
N THR A 105 6.91 -7.54 -1.73
CA THR A 105 7.88 -7.52 -0.62
C THR A 105 7.55 -6.46 0.42
N SER A 106 6.77 -5.44 0.06
CA SER A 106 6.31 -4.43 1.00
C SER A 106 4.85 -4.10 0.77
N TYR A 107 4.12 -3.84 1.83
CA TYR A 107 2.71 -3.49 1.71
C TYR A 107 2.21 -2.62 2.86
N LEU A 108 1.15 -1.85 2.61
CA LEU A 108 0.43 -1.09 3.64
C LEU A 108 -0.86 -1.83 4.00
N PRO A 109 -0.98 -2.42 5.20
CA PRO A 109 -2.26 -2.87 5.72
C PRO A 109 -3.26 -1.71 5.71
N THR A 110 -4.36 -1.89 4.98
CA THR A 110 -5.39 -0.86 4.82
C THR A 110 -6.59 -1.16 5.72
N VAL A 111 -6.81 -0.27 6.69
CA VAL A 111 -8.00 -0.29 7.55
C VAL A 111 -9.05 0.65 6.96
N ILE A 112 -10.25 0.13 6.73
CA ILE A 112 -11.37 0.89 6.13
C ILE A 112 -12.29 1.49 7.19
N THR A 113 -13.14 2.44 6.78
CA THR A 113 -14.20 3.06 7.60
C THR A 113 -14.91 2.11 8.57
N ARG A 114 -14.78 2.41 9.86
CA ARG A 114 -15.47 1.80 11.02
C ARG A 114 -15.73 2.87 12.10
N ASP A 115 -16.40 2.50 13.17
CA ASP A 115 -16.45 3.31 14.39
C ASP A 115 -15.05 3.50 14.98
N HIS A 116 -14.90 4.56 15.78
CA HIS A 116 -13.63 4.96 16.37
C HIS A 116 -12.95 3.83 17.16
N GLU A 117 -13.69 3.14 18.03
CA GLU A 117 -13.13 2.09 18.90
C GLU A 117 -12.53 0.95 18.10
N ARG A 118 -13.20 0.53 17.02
CA ARG A 118 -12.69 -0.51 16.12
C ARG A 118 -11.48 -0.05 15.31
N LEU A 119 -11.46 1.19 14.82
CA LEU A 119 -10.28 1.75 14.15
C LEU A 119 -9.07 1.78 15.11
N ALA A 120 -9.27 2.31 16.32
CA ALA A 120 -8.26 2.38 17.35
C ALA A 120 -7.70 0.99 17.71
N ARG A 121 -8.59 -0.01 17.84
CA ARG A 121 -8.19 -1.39 18.09
C ARG A 121 -7.41 -1.98 16.90
N SER A 122 -7.87 -1.82 15.67
CA SER A 122 -7.17 -2.32 14.49
C SER A 122 -5.76 -1.74 14.38
N PHE A 123 -5.59 -0.42 14.57
CA PHE A 123 -4.25 0.18 14.55
C PHE A 123 -3.37 -0.23 15.71
N SER A 124 -3.93 -0.45 16.92
CA SER A 124 -3.16 -1.02 18.04
C SER A 124 -2.64 -2.41 17.71
N LEU A 125 -3.50 -3.29 17.17
CA LEU A 125 -3.10 -4.66 16.79
C LEU A 125 -2.05 -4.66 15.68
N LEU A 126 -2.18 -3.77 14.69
CA LEU A 126 -1.19 -3.60 13.64
C LEU A 126 0.14 -3.10 14.20
N ALA A 127 0.12 -2.10 15.08
CA ALA A 127 1.32 -1.57 15.72
C ALA A 127 2.02 -2.59 16.63
N GLU A 128 1.26 -3.38 17.39
CA GLU A 128 1.79 -4.48 18.22
C GLU A 128 2.43 -5.58 17.36
N ALA A 129 1.86 -5.88 16.19
CA ALA A 129 2.43 -6.87 15.27
C ALA A 129 3.78 -6.45 14.68
N MET A 130 4.12 -5.15 14.70
CA MET A 130 5.41 -4.64 14.23
C MET A 130 6.60 -5.03 15.13
N ASP A 131 6.36 -5.54 16.33
CA ASP A 131 7.43 -6.10 17.19
C ASP A 131 8.03 -7.39 16.60
N ASP A 132 7.35 -8.01 15.63
CA ASP A 132 7.88 -9.14 14.88
C ASP A 132 8.80 -8.69 13.73
N GLU A 133 9.99 -9.29 13.66
CA GLU A 133 11.02 -8.94 12.66
C GLU A 133 10.56 -9.19 11.22
N ILE A 134 9.76 -10.24 10.97
CA ILE A 134 9.34 -10.59 9.61
C ILE A 134 8.30 -9.57 9.11
N ILE A 135 7.37 -9.23 9.99
CA ILE A 135 6.31 -8.25 9.71
C ILE A 135 6.92 -6.87 9.50
N SER A 136 7.80 -6.42 10.40
CA SER A 136 8.41 -5.09 10.35
C SER A 136 9.29 -4.85 9.13
N LEU A 137 9.87 -5.91 8.53
CA LEU A 137 10.60 -5.81 7.27
C LEU A 137 9.70 -5.56 6.06
N SER A 138 8.43 -5.96 6.12
CA SER A 138 7.50 -5.89 4.98
C SER A 138 6.51 -4.73 5.08
N ILE A 139 6.31 -4.15 6.27
CA ILE A 139 5.28 -3.14 6.50
C ILE A 139 5.93 -1.79 6.83
N PRO A 140 6.09 -0.87 5.85
CA PRO A 140 6.68 0.45 6.12
C PRO A 140 5.72 1.40 6.86
N GLY A 141 4.45 1.02 6.99
CA GLY A 141 3.42 1.79 7.67
C GLY A 141 2.02 1.22 7.38
N PHE A 142 0.99 1.99 7.74
CA PHE A 142 -0.40 1.62 7.56
C PHE A 142 -1.15 2.64 6.70
N HIS A 143 -2.26 2.20 6.12
CA HIS A 143 -3.18 3.03 5.36
C HIS A 143 -4.54 3.10 6.06
N LEU A 144 -5.01 4.32 6.29
CA LEU A 144 -6.37 4.60 6.76
C LEU A 144 -7.25 5.02 5.57
N GLU A 145 -8.16 4.14 5.12
CA GLU A 145 -9.07 4.43 4.00
C GLU A 145 -10.46 4.85 4.52
N GLY A 146 -10.71 6.17 4.56
CA GLY A 146 -11.81 6.74 5.33
C GLY A 146 -11.45 6.84 6.83
N PRO A 147 -12.35 7.28 7.73
CA PRO A 147 -13.78 7.46 7.56
C PRO A 147 -14.21 8.81 6.97
N TYR A 148 -13.24 9.68 6.67
CA TYR A 148 -13.41 11.04 6.18
C TYR A 148 -13.68 11.11 4.68
N ILE A 149 -14.73 10.42 4.25
CA ILE A 149 -15.11 10.25 2.84
C ILE A 149 -16.52 10.78 2.57
N SER A 150 -16.91 10.82 1.30
CA SER A 150 -18.23 11.34 0.92
C SER A 150 -19.33 10.39 1.38
N PRO A 151 -20.41 10.86 2.03
CA PRO A 151 -21.53 10.01 2.41
C PRO A 151 -22.45 9.67 1.23
N ILE A 152 -22.26 10.32 0.08
CA ILE A 152 -23.11 10.20 -1.10
C ILE A 152 -23.05 8.76 -1.63
N LYS A 153 -24.22 8.16 -1.83
CA LYS A 153 -24.36 6.81 -2.38
C LYS A 153 -23.65 6.71 -3.73
N GLY A 154 -22.92 5.61 -3.94
CA GLY A 154 -22.05 5.43 -5.09
C GLY A 154 -20.62 5.85 -4.79
N TYR A 155 -20.42 7.12 -4.42
CA TYR A 155 -19.08 7.65 -4.11
C TYR A 155 -18.48 7.06 -2.83
N ARG A 156 -19.28 6.70 -1.83
CA ARG A 156 -18.74 6.00 -0.63
C ARG A 156 -18.25 4.56 -0.88
N GLY A 157 -18.51 3.98 -2.06
CA GLY A 157 -18.19 2.58 -2.36
C GLY A 157 -18.76 1.59 -1.34
N ALA A 158 -17.90 0.66 -0.90
CA ALA A 158 -18.24 -0.39 0.07
C ALA A 158 -18.19 0.08 1.55
N HIS A 159 -17.89 1.35 1.81
CA HIS A 159 -17.74 1.84 3.18
C HIS A 159 -19.09 1.94 3.90
N PRO A 160 -19.18 1.52 5.17
CA PRO A 160 -20.44 1.54 5.93
C PRO A 160 -20.87 2.97 6.23
N GLU A 161 -22.04 3.35 5.73
CA GLU A 161 -22.61 4.70 5.82
C GLU A 161 -22.64 5.24 7.24
N GLN A 162 -23.04 4.43 8.22
CA GLN A 162 -23.21 4.87 9.61
C GLN A 162 -21.90 5.27 10.30
N HIS A 163 -20.76 4.99 9.70
CA HIS A 163 -19.44 5.31 10.24
C HIS A 163 -18.73 6.41 9.43
N ILE A 164 -19.29 6.85 8.31
CA ILE A 164 -18.76 8.00 7.57
C ILE A 164 -19.02 9.27 8.36
N ARG A 165 -18.01 10.12 8.49
CA ARG A 165 -18.06 11.35 9.29
C ARG A 165 -17.09 12.40 8.74
N LEU A 166 -17.27 13.64 9.18
CA LEU A 166 -16.37 14.74 8.80
C LEU A 166 -14.96 14.49 9.37
N PRO A 167 -13.91 15.05 8.74
CA PRO A 167 -12.55 15.02 9.25
C PRO A 167 -12.47 15.65 10.63
N ASP A 168 -11.82 14.94 11.54
CA ASP A 168 -11.57 15.35 12.92
C ASP A 168 -10.09 15.09 13.20
N TRP A 169 -9.34 16.17 13.51
CA TRP A 169 -7.90 16.07 13.69
C TRP A 169 -7.55 15.41 15.03
N GLU A 170 -8.34 15.64 16.06
CA GLU A 170 -8.19 15.07 17.38
C GLU A 170 -8.42 13.56 17.29
N GLU A 171 -9.48 13.12 16.61
CA GLU A 171 -9.68 11.69 16.33
C GLU A 171 -8.51 11.08 15.56
N PHE A 172 -8.08 11.70 14.46
CA PHE A 172 -6.97 11.17 13.67
C PHE A 172 -5.68 11.09 14.50
N SER A 173 -5.43 12.08 15.36
CA SER A 173 -4.26 12.10 16.25
C SER A 173 -4.30 10.92 17.23
N GLU A 174 -5.46 10.60 17.81
CA GLU A 174 -5.63 9.43 18.66
C GLU A 174 -5.39 8.12 17.89
N LEU A 175 -5.91 7.99 16.67
CA LEU A 175 -5.64 6.82 15.81
C LEU A 175 -4.14 6.69 15.48
N GLN A 176 -3.49 7.81 15.19
CA GLN A 176 -2.06 7.86 14.91
C GLN A 176 -1.22 7.48 16.15
N GLU A 177 -1.65 7.87 17.35
CA GLU A 177 -1.05 7.39 18.61
C GLU A 177 -1.19 5.87 18.78
N LYS A 178 -2.40 5.31 18.54
CA LYS A 178 -2.63 3.86 18.57
C LYS A 178 -1.79 3.11 17.55
N ALA A 179 -1.54 3.73 16.40
CA ALA A 179 -0.68 3.19 15.36
C ALA A 179 0.83 3.36 15.63
N HIS A 180 1.24 3.89 16.79
CA HIS A 180 2.64 4.27 17.06
C HIS A 180 3.24 5.19 15.97
N GLN A 181 2.45 6.16 15.49
CA GLN A 181 2.78 7.04 14.37
C GLN A 181 2.99 6.32 13.02
N GLY A 182 2.41 5.12 12.90
CA GLY A 182 2.57 4.21 11.77
C GLY A 182 1.62 4.47 10.61
N ILE A 183 0.56 5.29 10.74
CA ILE A 183 -0.30 5.65 9.60
C ILE A 183 0.49 6.57 8.68
N LYS A 184 0.80 6.11 7.47
CA LYS A 184 1.60 6.85 6.47
C LYS A 184 0.78 7.31 5.28
N LEU A 185 -0.38 6.71 5.07
CA LEU A 185 -1.31 7.05 4.00
C LEU A 185 -2.72 7.21 4.58
N ILE A 186 -3.43 8.25 4.18
CA ILE A 186 -4.85 8.43 4.50
C ILE A 186 -5.64 8.78 3.24
N THR A 187 -6.81 8.17 3.08
CA THR A 187 -7.75 8.49 1.99
C THR A 187 -8.87 9.40 2.49
N VAL A 188 -9.07 10.53 1.81
CA VAL A 188 -10.01 11.59 2.19
C VAL A 188 -10.83 12.05 0.98
N ALA A 189 -12.10 12.39 1.20
CA ALA A 189 -12.90 13.11 0.22
C ALA A 189 -12.69 14.63 0.36
N PRO A 190 -12.26 15.36 -0.68
CA PRO A 190 -11.86 16.76 -0.54
C PRO A 190 -13.03 17.76 -0.49
N GLU A 191 -14.25 17.35 -0.87
CA GLU A 191 -15.43 18.22 -0.91
C GLU A 191 -16.18 18.32 0.43
N ILE A 192 -15.87 17.43 1.39
CA ILE A 192 -16.55 17.43 2.68
C ILE A 192 -16.02 18.57 3.56
N GLU A 193 -16.88 19.09 4.42
CA GLU A 193 -16.54 20.18 5.33
C GLU A 193 -15.33 19.82 6.20
N GLY A 194 -14.36 20.73 6.29
CA GLY A 194 -13.14 20.54 7.09
C GLY A 194 -12.02 19.75 6.40
N ALA A 195 -12.24 19.19 5.20
CA ALA A 195 -11.23 18.39 4.51
C ALA A 195 -9.95 19.16 4.19
N ILE A 196 -10.04 20.34 3.57
CA ILE A 196 -8.84 21.08 3.12
C ILE A 196 -7.88 21.43 4.29
N PRO A 197 -8.35 21.99 5.42
CA PRO A 197 -7.49 22.19 6.59
C PRO A 197 -6.95 20.88 7.19
N PHE A 198 -7.74 19.81 7.18
CA PHE A 198 -7.31 18.50 7.67
C PHE A 198 -6.17 17.92 6.81
N ILE A 199 -6.31 17.99 5.48
CA ILE A 199 -5.29 17.57 4.51
C ILE A 199 -3.98 18.31 4.77
N LYS A 200 -4.04 19.62 5.00
CA LYS A 200 -2.85 20.43 5.33
C LYS A 200 -2.14 19.94 6.60
N LYS A 201 -2.90 19.59 7.64
CA LYS A 201 -2.33 19.05 8.88
C LYS A 201 -1.71 17.66 8.68
N CYS A 202 -2.33 16.79 7.88
CA CYS A 202 -1.76 15.50 7.53
C CYS A 202 -0.42 15.65 6.80
N ASP A 203 -0.36 16.52 5.78
CA ASP A 203 0.86 16.82 5.03
C ASP A 203 1.97 17.38 5.95
N ASP A 204 1.64 18.36 6.81
CA ASP A 204 2.57 18.91 7.81
C ASP A 204 3.10 17.85 8.79
N SER A 205 2.32 16.79 9.06
CA SER A 205 2.72 15.66 9.90
C SER A 205 3.47 14.55 9.16
N GLY A 206 3.68 14.69 7.85
CA GLY A 206 4.37 13.71 7.02
C GLY A 206 3.51 12.50 6.62
N VAL A 207 2.18 12.63 6.66
CA VAL A 207 1.23 11.61 6.20
C VAL A 207 0.81 11.94 4.78
N VAL A 208 0.96 10.98 3.87
CA VAL A 208 0.50 11.14 2.49
C VAL A 208 -1.02 11.15 2.48
N VAL A 209 -1.60 12.17 1.85
CA VAL A 209 -3.05 12.25 1.63
C VAL A 209 -3.37 11.81 0.21
N SER A 210 -4.30 10.86 0.13
CA SER A 210 -4.86 10.37 -1.11
C SER A 210 -6.33 10.77 -1.25
N LEU A 211 -6.76 11.08 -2.47
CA LEU A 211 -8.12 11.46 -2.82
C LEU A 211 -8.86 10.24 -3.37
N ALA A 212 -9.98 9.90 -2.75
CA ALA A 212 -10.95 8.94 -3.28
C ALA A 212 -12.27 8.98 -2.50
N HIS A 213 -13.22 8.16 -2.94
CA HIS A 213 -14.57 8.05 -2.36
C HIS A 213 -15.29 9.40 -2.26
N HIS A 214 -15.24 10.14 -3.35
CA HIS A 214 -15.61 11.54 -3.38
C HIS A 214 -16.29 11.99 -4.67
N ASN A 215 -17.06 13.06 -4.61
CA ASN A 215 -17.64 13.75 -5.76
C ASN A 215 -17.18 15.21 -5.86
N GLY A 216 -15.95 15.50 -5.43
CA GLY A 216 -15.36 16.83 -5.50
C GLY A 216 -15.26 17.41 -6.91
N SER A 217 -15.47 18.72 -6.99
CA SER A 217 -15.28 19.52 -8.20
C SER A 217 -13.80 19.75 -8.50
N PRO A 218 -13.43 20.24 -9.71
CA PRO A 218 -12.05 20.64 -9.99
C PRO A 218 -11.46 21.57 -8.93
N GLU A 219 -12.24 22.54 -8.44
CA GLU A 219 -11.81 23.47 -7.40
C GLU A 219 -11.52 22.76 -6.07
N ASN A 220 -12.28 21.72 -5.70
CA ASN A 220 -11.97 20.92 -4.51
C ASN A 220 -10.65 20.16 -4.67
N ILE A 221 -10.38 19.62 -5.86
CA ILE A 221 -9.13 18.89 -6.14
C ILE A 221 -7.94 19.85 -6.09
N ASP A 222 -8.04 21.00 -6.77
CA ASP A 222 -6.97 22.01 -6.77
C ASP A 222 -6.65 22.50 -5.35
N GLN A 223 -7.68 22.73 -4.53
CA GLN A 223 -7.51 23.11 -3.13
C GLN A 223 -6.87 21.99 -2.29
N ALA A 224 -7.25 20.74 -2.53
CA ALA A 224 -6.68 19.60 -1.82
C ALA A 224 -5.20 19.41 -2.17
N VAL A 225 -4.84 19.52 -3.45
CA VAL A 225 -3.44 19.43 -3.87
C VAL A 225 -2.63 20.62 -3.35
N ALA A 226 -3.18 21.84 -3.40
CA ALA A 226 -2.54 23.01 -2.79
C ALA A 226 -2.34 22.86 -1.28
N ALA A 227 -3.19 22.07 -0.61
CA ALA A 227 -3.06 21.72 0.80
C ALA A 227 -2.12 20.53 1.07
N GLY A 228 -1.62 19.83 0.05
CA GLY A 228 -0.64 18.75 0.20
C GLY A 228 -1.11 17.36 -0.23
N ALA A 229 -2.35 17.20 -0.73
CA ALA A 229 -2.75 15.94 -1.35
C ALA A 229 -1.90 15.65 -2.58
N SER A 230 -1.40 14.41 -2.69
CA SER A 230 -0.43 14.03 -3.73
C SER A 230 -0.74 12.67 -4.38
N PHE A 231 -1.86 12.06 -3.99
CA PHE A 231 -2.24 10.74 -4.48
C PHE A 231 -3.75 10.64 -4.77
N SER A 232 -4.13 9.74 -5.67
CA SER A 232 -5.51 9.33 -5.92
C SER A 232 -5.63 7.82 -5.72
N THR A 233 -6.51 7.39 -4.81
CA THR A 233 -6.70 5.98 -4.50
C THR A 233 -7.59 5.34 -5.57
N HIS A 234 -7.17 4.17 -6.09
CA HIS A 234 -7.92 3.27 -7.00
C HIS A 234 -8.78 3.97 -8.07
N LEU A 235 -8.22 4.99 -8.72
CA LEU A 235 -8.93 5.92 -9.58
C LEU A 235 -9.83 5.19 -10.60
N GLY A 236 -11.09 5.62 -10.66
CA GLY A 236 -12.17 4.93 -11.39
C GLY A 236 -13.07 4.08 -10.49
N ASN A 237 -12.59 3.69 -9.31
CA ASN A 237 -13.36 3.02 -8.26
C ASN A 237 -13.76 4.02 -7.16
N GLY A 238 -14.60 3.59 -6.20
CA GLY A 238 -15.17 4.51 -5.22
C GLY A 238 -15.94 5.67 -5.88
N CYS A 239 -16.52 5.40 -7.05
CA CYS A 239 -17.28 6.34 -7.85
C CYS A 239 -18.70 5.78 -8.06
N ALA A 240 -19.67 6.65 -8.32
CA ALA A 240 -21.01 6.21 -8.68
C ALA A 240 -21.03 5.52 -10.06
N ASN A 241 -21.93 4.55 -10.26
CA ASN A 241 -22.12 3.88 -11.56
C ASN A 241 -22.53 4.86 -12.67
N GLU A 242 -23.33 5.87 -12.31
CA GLU A 242 -23.73 6.95 -13.20
C GLU A 242 -23.09 8.25 -12.70
N ILE A 243 -22.19 8.80 -13.50
CA ILE A 243 -21.54 10.08 -13.25
C ILE A 243 -21.89 11.08 -14.35
N ASN A 244 -21.82 12.37 -14.02
CA ASN A 244 -21.97 13.40 -15.03
C ASN A 244 -20.77 13.37 -15.99
N ARG A 245 -21.05 13.50 -17.29
CA ARG A 245 -20.02 13.47 -18.34
C ARG A 245 -18.89 14.49 -18.13
N HIS A 246 -19.19 15.69 -17.64
CA HIS A 246 -18.24 16.80 -17.53
C HIS A 246 -17.91 17.16 -16.08
N HIS A 247 -18.84 16.98 -15.16
CA HIS A 247 -18.69 17.33 -13.75
C HIS A 247 -18.59 16.06 -12.90
N ASN A 248 -17.41 15.46 -12.88
CA ASN A 248 -17.12 14.25 -12.11
C ASN A 248 -15.72 14.35 -11.50
N PRO A 249 -15.42 13.52 -10.48
CA PRO A 249 -14.13 13.55 -9.79
C PRO A 249 -12.96 12.99 -10.62
N LEU A 250 -13.21 12.31 -11.76
CA LEU A 250 -12.15 11.63 -12.51
C LEU A 250 -11.31 12.61 -13.33
N TRP A 251 -11.97 13.49 -14.11
CA TRP A 251 -11.26 14.42 -14.99
C TRP A 251 -10.26 15.34 -14.29
N PRO A 252 -10.61 16.03 -13.18
CA PRO A 252 -9.65 16.90 -12.52
C PRO A 252 -8.46 16.11 -11.95
N GLN A 253 -8.65 14.89 -11.44
CA GLN A 253 -7.55 14.08 -10.94
C GLN A 253 -6.62 13.59 -12.07
N LEU A 254 -7.18 13.12 -13.18
CA LEU A 254 -6.40 12.67 -14.35
C LEU A 254 -5.60 13.81 -15.00
N ALA A 255 -6.08 15.04 -14.91
CA ALA A 255 -5.44 16.21 -15.51
C ALA A 255 -4.43 16.91 -14.59
N HIS A 256 -4.32 16.51 -13.32
CA HIS A 256 -3.54 17.22 -12.32
C HIS A 256 -2.19 16.56 -12.06
N ASP A 257 -1.10 17.12 -12.63
CA ASP A 257 0.28 16.58 -12.54
C ASP A 257 0.82 16.44 -11.10
N GLY A 258 0.21 17.12 -10.13
CA GLY A 258 0.54 16.99 -8.70
C GLY A 258 0.03 15.70 -8.04
N LEU A 259 -0.77 14.88 -8.74
CA LEU A 259 -1.33 13.64 -8.20
C LEU A 259 -0.72 12.43 -8.91
N SER A 260 -0.20 11.48 -8.13
CA SER A 260 0.00 10.12 -8.61
C SER A 260 -1.27 9.30 -8.43
N ILE A 261 -1.53 8.35 -9.31
CA ILE A 261 -2.75 7.54 -9.26
C ILE A 261 -2.40 6.08 -8.95
N SER A 262 -3.22 5.41 -8.13
CA SER A 262 -3.30 3.95 -8.14
C SER A 262 -4.53 3.49 -8.91
N ILE A 263 -4.45 2.28 -9.48
CA ILE A 263 -5.53 1.62 -10.21
C ILE A 263 -5.52 0.13 -9.86
N ILE A 264 -6.68 -0.52 -9.92
CA ILE A 264 -6.82 -1.96 -9.68
C ILE A 264 -6.95 -2.66 -11.05
N ALA A 265 -5.86 -3.26 -11.52
CA ALA A 265 -5.75 -3.84 -12.87
C ALA A 265 -6.09 -5.35 -12.91
N ASP A 266 -7.18 -5.77 -12.28
CA ASP A 266 -7.59 -7.18 -12.16
C ASP A 266 -8.55 -7.64 -13.28
N GLY A 267 -8.97 -6.74 -14.18
CA GLY A 267 -9.94 -7.02 -15.23
C GLY A 267 -11.41 -6.97 -14.79
N SER A 268 -11.68 -6.74 -13.50
CA SER A 268 -13.02 -6.68 -12.90
C SER A 268 -13.37 -5.29 -12.39
N HIS A 269 -12.44 -4.66 -11.65
CA HIS A 269 -12.54 -3.27 -11.21
C HIS A 269 -12.35 -2.30 -12.38
N LEU A 270 -11.38 -2.60 -13.24
CA LEU A 270 -11.17 -1.94 -14.52
C LEU A 270 -11.08 -2.98 -15.62
N THR A 271 -11.80 -2.73 -16.71
CA THR A 271 -11.80 -3.55 -17.92
C THR A 271 -10.49 -3.42 -18.69
N LYS A 272 -10.24 -4.33 -19.64
CA LYS A 272 -9.02 -4.32 -20.47
C LYS A 272 -8.94 -3.09 -21.38
N GLU A 273 -10.09 -2.50 -21.70
CA GLU A 273 -10.20 -1.27 -22.47
C GLU A 273 -9.81 -0.04 -21.65
N GLU A 274 -9.94 -0.10 -20.32
CA GLU A 274 -9.58 0.96 -19.38
C GLU A 274 -8.11 0.89 -18.96
N VAL A 275 -7.53 -0.31 -18.87
CA VAL A 275 -6.10 -0.53 -18.58
C VAL A 275 -5.46 -1.40 -19.64
N ARG A 276 -4.66 -0.76 -20.51
CA ARG A 276 -3.92 -1.47 -21.56
C ARG A 276 -2.54 -1.90 -21.03
N THR A 277 -2.38 -3.20 -20.83
CA THR A 277 -1.11 -3.85 -20.43
C THR A 277 -0.30 -4.35 -21.62
#